data_AF-G8TU53-F1
#
_entry.id   AF-G8TU53-F1
#
_cell.length_a   1.000
_cell.length_b   1.000
_cell.length_c   1.000
_cell.angle_alpha   90.00
_cell.angle_beta   90.00
_cell.angle_gamma   90.00
#
_symmetry.space_group_name_H-M   'P 1'
#
loop_
_entity.id
_entity.type
_entity.pdbx_description
1 polymer ?
#
loop_
_entity_poly.entity_id
_entity_poly.type
_entity_poly.pdbx_seq_one_letter_code
_entity_poly.pdbx_strand_id
1 'polypeptide(L)'
;MAVQQAERSPAVPTGRGWTVGGILLLALVLYIHLALFFRVHRFDPLLGWLFLLDVVGALGTAIGIAMNRRWAWGLGILPAGGAAVVRLLMDFIPAFSRLLLPVPKFRAGFSPPAGGFRFHHHSAAFHGFAGGGLAPHRLGGLPLPADAALLSIIVELLYVVVSLWVLSRTAPR
;
A
#
# COMPACT_ATOMS: atom_id res chain seq x y z
N MET A 1 -7.08 2.37 48.94
CA MET A 1 -6.22 2.57 47.74
C MET A 1 -6.59 1.50 46.71
N ALA A 2 -7.52 1.82 45.81
CA ALA A 2 -8.10 0.87 44.84
C ALA A 2 -8.03 1.45 43.42
N VAL A 3 -6.86 1.95 43.03
CA VAL A 3 -6.59 2.48 41.69
C VAL A 3 -5.31 1.84 41.20
N GLN A 4 -5.38 0.60 40.67
CA GLN A 4 -4.34 0.03 39.80
C GLN A 4 -4.66 -1.36 39.23
N GLN A 5 -5.93 -1.76 39.11
CA GLN A 5 -6.28 -2.71 38.05
C GLN A 5 -6.27 -1.92 36.73
N ALA A 6 -5.08 -1.54 36.28
CA ALA A 6 -4.86 -1.14 34.90
C ALA A 6 -5.43 -2.29 34.06
N GLU A 7 -6.47 -1.98 33.29
CA GLU A 7 -7.09 -2.89 32.32
C GLU A 7 -5.98 -3.48 31.46
N ARG A 8 -5.49 -4.66 31.85
CA ARG A 8 -4.60 -5.44 31.00
C ARG A 8 -5.48 -5.83 29.83
N SER A 9 -5.36 -5.07 28.75
CA SER A 9 -6.06 -5.36 27.50
C SER A 9 -5.87 -6.85 27.20
N PRO A 10 -6.95 -7.58 26.87
CA PRO A 10 -6.87 -9.02 26.70
C PRO A 10 -5.78 -9.34 25.69
N ALA A 11 -4.73 -10.00 26.15
CA ALA A 11 -3.66 -10.49 25.30
C ALA A 11 -4.29 -11.44 24.30
N VAL A 12 -4.06 -11.20 23.01
CA VAL A 12 -4.57 -12.09 21.98
C VAL A 12 -3.72 -13.36 22.01
N PRO A 13 -4.28 -14.56 22.21
CA PRO A 13 -3.56 -15.80 22.03
C PRO A 13 -3.41 -16.05 20.52
N THR A 14 -2.61 -15.22 19.84
CA THR A 14 -2.16 -15.53 18.49
C THR A 14 -1.00 -16.51 18.64
N GLY A 15 -1.13 -17.69 18.02
CA GLY A 15 0.00 -18.60 17.92
C GLY A 15 1.19 -17.89 17.29
N ARG A 16 2.41 -18.20 17.73
CA ARG A 16 3.66 -17.52 17.31
C ARG A 16 3.79 -17.37 15.78
N GLY A 17 3.26 -18.34 15.02
CA GLY A 17 3.24 -18.28 13.55
C GLY A 17 2.41 -17.14 12.97
N TRP A 18 1.25 -16.80 13.56
CA TRP A 18 0.40 -15.70 13.09
C TRP A 18 1.02 -14.34 13.35
N THR A 19 1.65 -14.16 14.51
CA THR A 19 2.40 -12.95 14.85
C THR A 19 3.51 -12.71 13.83
N VAL A 20 4.33 -13.74 13.56
CA VAL A 20 5.42 -13.67 12.59
C VAL A 20 4.87 -13.40 11.18
N GLY A 21 3.83 -14.13 10.76
CA GLY A 21 3.19 -13.93 9.45
C GLY A 21 2.65 -12.51 9.25
N GLY A 22 1.96 -11.96 10.25
CA GLY A 22 1.45 -10.58 10.21
C GLY A 22 2.57 -9.54 10.12
N ILE A 23 3.65 -9.71 10.90
CA ILE A 23 4.81 -8.83 10.85
C ILE A 23 5.51 -8.90 9.49
N LEU A 24 5.67 -10.10 8.91
CA LEU A 24 6.29 -10.28 7.59
C LEU A 24 5.46 -9.63 6.48
N LEU A 25 4.13 -9.76 6.53
CA LEU A 25 3.23 -9.07 5.59
C LEU A 25 3.37 -7.56 5.71
N LEU A 26 3.37 -7.01 6.93
CA LEU A 26 3.54 -5.57 7.15
C LEU A 26 4.92 -5.08 6.73
N ALA A 27 5.98 -5.87 6.94
CA ALA A 27 7.31 -5.53 6.48
C ALA A 27 7.38 -5.44 4.95
N LEU A 28 6.67 -6.34 4.25
CA LEU A 28 6.55 -6.29 2.79
C LEU A 28 5.75 -5.05 2.32
N VAL A 29 4.62 -4.75 2.96
CA VAL A 29 3.83 -3.52 2.69
C VAL A 29 4.70 -2.29 2.89
N LEU A 30 5.41 -2.21 4.02
CA LEU A 30 6.31 -1.10 4.36
C LEU A 30 7.41 -0.94 3.31
N TYR A 31 8.03 -2.03 2.87
CA TYR A 31 9.04 -1.99 1.82
C TYR A 31 8.49 -1.43 0.49
N ILE A 32 7.32 -1.92 0.06
CA ILE A 32 6.67 -1.45 -1.18
C ILE A 32 6.32 0.04 -1.08
N HIS A 33 5.69 0.47 0.02
CA HIS A 33 5.24 1.85 0.20
C HIS A 33 6.41 2.82 0.36
N LEU A 34 7.49 2.41 1.03
CA LEU A 34 8.70 3.20 1.14
C LEU A 34 9.40 3.37 -0.22
N ALA A 35 9.47 2.30 -1.02
CA ALA A 35 10.00 2.38 -2.39
C ALA A 35 9.14 3.30 -3.28
N LEU A 36 7.81 3.23 -3.15
CA LEU A 36 6.88 4.12 -3.84
C LEU A 36 7.01 5.57 -3.37
N PHE A 37 7.18 5.81 -2.07
CA PHE A 37 7.42 7.14 -1.50
C PHE A 37 8.61 7.83 -2.17
N PHE A 38 9.79 7.22 -2.14
CA PHE A 38 10.99 7.83 -2.74
C PHE A 38 10.85 8.09 -4.25
N ARG A 39 10.09 7.23 -4.92
CA ARG A 39 9.81 7.36 -6.35
C ARG A 39 8.82 8.50 -6.65
N VAL A 40 7.71 8.55 -5.93
CA VAL A 40 6.57 9.45 -6.18
C VAL A 40 6.81 10.83 -5.60
N HIS A 41 7.43 10.95 -4.43
CA HIS A 41 7.65 12.23 -3.74
C HIS A 41 8.39 13.27 -4.59
N ARG A 42 9.23 12.82 -5.53
CA ARG A 42 9.92 13.70 -6.49
C ARG A 42 9.00 14.36 -7.52
N PHE A 43 7.88 13.72 -7.84
CA PHE A 43 6.93 14.16 -8.88
C PHE A 43 5.65 14.73 -8.28
N ASP A 44 5.17 14.11 -7.20
CA ASP A 44 3.98 14.51 -6.46
C ASP A 44 4.26 14.37 -4.95
N PRO A 45 4.62 15.47 -4.27
CA PRO A 45 4.92 15.44 -2.85
C PRO A 45 3.73 14.98 -2.01
N LEU A 46 2.50 15.37 -2.38
CA LEU A 46 1.30 15.05 -1.62
C LEU A 46 1.03 13.55 -1.63
N LEU A 47 1.08 12.93 -2.82
CA LEU A 47 0.94 11.48 -2.93
C LEU A 47 2.11 10.75 -2.24
N GLY A 48 3.33 11.32 -2.30
CA GLY A 48 4.45 10.85 -1.50
C GLY A 48 4.14 10.84 0.00
N TRP A 49 3.65 11.95 0.57
CA TRP A 49 3.31 12.02 1.99
C TRP A 49 2.25 10.99 2.40
N LEU A 50 1.30 10.65 1.54
CA LEU A 50 0.35 9.57 1.79
C LEU A 50 1.04 8.21 1.91
N PHE A 51 1.98 7.88 1.02
CA PHE A 51 2.80 6.67 1.15
C PHE A 51 3.63 6.65 2.43
N LEU A 52 4.17 7.80 2.84
CA LEU A 52 4.94 7.88 4.09
C LEU A 52 4.05 7.71 5.32
N LEU A 53 2.85 8.28 5.31
CA LEU A 53 1.87 8.08 6.38
C LEU A 53 1.49 6.59 6.50
N ASP A 54 1.36 5.91 5.35
CA ASP A 54 1.10 4.47 5.29
C ASP A 54 2.25 3.65 5.91
N VAL A 55 3.50 3.99 5.58
CA VAL A 55 4.71 3.39 6.19
C VAL A 55 4.70 3.55 7.71
N VAL A 56 4.35 4.73 8.22
CA VAL A 56 4.27 5.00 9.67
C VAL A 56 3.14 4.17 10.30
N GLY A 57 1.99 4.07 9.66
CA GLY A 57 0.85 3.26 10.10
C GLY A 57 1.18 1.77 10.15
N ALA A 58 1.84 1.24 9.11
CA ALA A 58 2.30 -0.14 9.04
C ALA A 58 3.33 -0.45 10.13
N LEU A 59 4.29 0.45 10.37
CA LEU A 59 5.29 0.29 11.43
C LEU A 59 4.65 0.29 12.83
N GLY A 60 3.78 1.25 13.11
CA GLY A 60 3.05 1.32 14.39
C GLY A 60 2.20 0.06 14.62
N THR A 61 1.61 -0.47 13.56
CA THR A 61 0.88 -1.73 13.60
C THR A 61 1.79 -2.92 13.88
N ALA A 62 2.93 -3.03 13.19
CA ALA A 62 3.89 -4.11 13.40
C ALA A 62 4.42 -4.12 14.85
N ILE A 63 4.73 -2.94 15.41
CA ILE A 63 5.11 -2.80 16.82
C ILE A 63 3.97 -3.25 17.73
N GLY A 64 2.74 -2.82 17.46
CA GLY A 64 1.57 -3.25 18.24
C GLY A 64 1.35 -4.76 18.22
N ILE A 65 1.51 -5.42 17.06
CA ILE A 65 1.44 -6.88 16.92
C ILE A 65 2.58 -7.55 17.68
N ALA A 66 3.81 -7.03 17.59
CA ALA A 66 4.96 -7.55 18.33
C ALA A 66 4.77 -7.43 19.85
N MET A 67 4.08 -6.40 20.32
CA MET A 67 3.67 -6.22 21.71
C MET A 67 2.40 -7.02 22.08
N ASN A 68 1.91 -7.88 21.19
CA ASN A 68 0.71 -8.69 21.33
C ASN A 68 -0.56 -7.89 21.67
N ARG A 69 -0.68 -6.67 21.12
CA ARG A 69 -1.84 -5.79 21.34
C ARG A 69 -2.93 -6.04 20.30
N ARG A 70 -4.15 -6.37 20.76
CA ARG A 70 -5.29 -6.67 19.87
C ARG A 70 -5.62 -5.56 18.88
N TRP A 71 -5.64 -4.31 19.35
CA TRP A 71 -6.01 -3.15 18.54
C TRP A 71 -5.07 -2.94 17.34
N ALA A 72 -3.84 -3.45 17.41
CA ALA A 72 -2.86 -3.30 16.35
C ALA A 72 -3.35 -3.95 15.04
N TRP A 73 -3.92 -5.15 15.12
CA TRP A 73 -4.53 -5.82 13.96
C TRP A 73 -5.61 -4.97 13.28
N GLY A 74 -6.43 -4.28 14.09
CA GLY A 74 -7.44 -3.35 13.58
C GLY A 74 -6.83 -2.10 12.95
N LEU A 75 -5.80 -1.51 13.58
CA LEU A 75 -5.13 -0.35 13.00
C LEU A 75 -4.49 -0.66 11.66
N GLY A 76 -3.93 -1.85 11.45
CA GLY A 76 -3.33 -2.21 10.16
C GLY A 76 -4.31 -2.29 9.00
N ILE A 77 -5.62 -2.40 9.28
CA ILE A 77 -6.65 -2.37 8.23
C ILE A 77 -6.73 -0.97 7.60
N LEU A 78 -6.44 0.09 8.36
CA LEU A 78 -6.48 1.45 7.85
C LEU A 78 -5.43 1.73 6.76
N PRO A 79 -4.11 1.48 6.97
CA PRO A 79 -3.11 1.67 5.94
C PRO A 79 -3.32 0.71 4.76
N ALA A 80 -3.39 -0.61 5.03
CA ALA A 80 -3.53 -1.61 3.97
C ALA A 80 -4.85 -1.48 3.20
N GLY A 81 -5.96 -1.27 3.89
CA GLY A 81 -7.27 -1.10 3.27
C GLY A 81 -7.42 0.25 2.59
N GLY A 82 -6.88 1.32 3.17
CA GLY A 82 -6.91 2.66 2.58
C GLY A 82 -6.18 2.72 1.25
N ALA A 83 -4.96 2.17 1.18
CA ALA A 83 -4.17 2.09 -0.05
C ALA A 83 -4.90 1.28 -1.15
N ALA A 84 -5.41 0.10 -0.80
CA ALA A 84 -6.13 -0.76 -1.73
C ALA A 84 -7.40 -0.09 -2.26
N VAL A 85 -8.20 0.54 -1.38
CA VAL A 85 -9.43 1.23 -1.76
C VAL A 85 -9.14 2.43 -2.63
N VAL A 86 -8.18 3.29 -2.27
CA VAL A 86 -7.80 4.44 -3.09
C VAL A 86 -7.38 3.98 -4.47
N ARG A 87 -6.60 2.90 -4.56
CA ARG A 87 -6.15 2.35 -5.83
C ARG A 87 -7.30 1.79 -6.68
N LEU A 88 -8.16 0.97 -6.08
CA LEU A 88 -9.36 0.47 -6.75
C LEU A 88 -10.25 1.63 -7.25
N LEU A 89 -10.46 2.65 -6.43
CA LEU A 89 -11.24 3.82 -6.84
C LEU A 89 -10.60 4.57 -8.00
N MET A 90 -9.27 4.70 -8.02
CA MET A 90 -8.56 5.31 -9.15
C MET A 90 -8.68 4.47 -10.43
N ASP A 91 -8.71 3.14 -10.33
CA ASP A 91 -8.81 2.22 -11.46
C ASP A 91 -10.26 2.15 -12.02
N PHE A 92 -11.27 2.17 -11.16
CA PHE A 92 -12.69 2.05 -11.56
C PHE A 92 -13.39 3.39 -11.84
N ILE A 93 -12.92 4.49 -11.25
CA ILE A 93 -13.60 5.79 -11.34
C ILE A 93 -12.62 6.83 -11.93
N PRO A 94 -12.64 7.06 -13.25
CA PRO A 94 -11.76 8.03 -13.91
C PRO A 94 -11.91 9.48 -13.41
N ALA A 95 -13.03 9.80 -12.76
CA ALA A 95 -13.25 11.10 -12.13
C ALA A 95 -12.55 11.22 -10.76
N PHE A 96 -12.33 10.11 -10.06
CA PHE A 96 -11.69 10.09 -8.75
C PHE A 96 -10.20 10.44 -8.83
N SER A 97 -9.52 9.98 -9.89
CA SER A 97 -8.15 10.39 -10.18
C SER A 97 -8.02 11.91 -10.39
N ARG A 98 -9.04 12.58 -10.93
CA ARG A 98 -9.05 14.05 -11.11
C ARG A 98 -9.28 14.82 -9.81
N LEU A 99 -9.96 14.20 -8.85
CA LEU A 99 -10.21 14.79 -7.53
C LEU A 99 -8.94 14.75 -6.67
N LEU A 100 -8.23 13.61 -6.67
CA LEU A 100 -7.01 13.42 -5.89
C LEU A 100 -5.76 14.04 -6.55
N LEU A 101 -5.76 14.17 -7.87
CA LEU A 101 -4.68 14.79 -8.65
C LEU A 101 -5.25 15.99 -9.44
N PRO A 102 -5.40 17.18 -8.82
CA PRO A 102 -5.93 18.36 -9.50
C PRO A 102 -4.95 18.97 -10.54
N VAL A 103 -3.76 18.37 -10.74
CA VAL A 103 -2.75 18.84 -11.70
C VAL A 103 -3.00 18.26 -13.11
N PRO A 104 -2.69 19.03 -14.18
CA PRO A 104 -3.12 18.71 -15.53
C PRO A 104 -2.35 17.48 -16.06
N LYS A 105 -3.07 16.37 -16.15
CA LYS A 105 -2.79 15.17 -16.95
C LYS A 105 -1.35 14.63 -16.83
N PHE A 106 -1.22 13.58 -16.02
CA PHE A 106 -0.47 12.39 -16.44
C PHE A 106 -0.99 11.96 -17.83
N ARG A 107 -0.42 12.51 -18.91
CA ARG A 107 -0.51 11.94 -20.26
C ARG A 107 0.37 10.69 -20.29
N ALA A 108 -0.08 9.62 -19.61
CA ALA A 108 0.27 8.28 -20.05
C ALA A 108 -0.47 8.09 -21.40
N GLY A 109 0.29 7.87 -22.45
CA GLY A 109 -0.16 7.98 -23.83
C GLY A 109 -1.35 7.08 -24.15
N PHE A 110 -2.50 7.70 -24.40
CA PHE A 110 -3.48 7.16 -25.33
C PHE A 110 -3.55 8.12 -26.51
N SER A 111 -2.67 7.91 -27.48
CA SER A 111 -2.80 8.50 -28.81
C SER A 111 -3.58 7.46 -29.64
N PRO A 112 -4.74 7.82 -30.24
CA PRO A 112 -5.36 6.94 -31.22
C PRO A 112 -4.41 6.75 -32.41
N PRO A 113 -4.45 5.61 -33.12
CA PRO A 113 -3.55 5.35 -34.23
C PRO A 113 -3.99 6.22 -35.41
N ALA A 114 -3.32 7.35 -35.60
CA ALA A 114 -3.36 8.09 -36.85
C ALA A 114 -1.90 8.38 -37.23
N GLY A 115 -1.53 7.92 -38.42
CA GLY A 115 -0.15 7.68 -38.80
C GLY A 115 0.75 8.91 -38.85
N GLY A 116 2.06 8.62 -38.81
CA GLY A 116 3.07 9.44 -39.46
C GLY A 116 3.88 10.34 -38.54
N PHE A 117 5.20 10.09 -38.59
CA PHE A 117 6.34 10.97 -38.26
C PHE A 117 6.86 11.02 -36.81
N ARG A 118 8.14 10.61 -36.73
CA ARG A 118 9.03 10.59 -35.57
C ARG A 118 9.43 12.01 -35.15
N PHE A 119 9.37 12.28 -33.85
CA PHE A 119 10.25 13.23 -33.19
C PHE A 119 10.92 12.53 -32.00
N HIS A 120 12.26 12.54 -31.98
CA HIS A 120 13.06 12.08 -30.85
C HIS A 120 12.97 13.11 -29.72
N HIS A 121 12.15 12.83 -28.72
CA HIS A 121 12.22 13.49 -27.42
C HIS A 121 12.52 12.44 -26.35
N HIS A 122 13.63 12.63 -25.64
CA HIS A 122 13.93 11.95 -24.38
C HIS A 122 12.91 12.38 -23.31
N SER A 123 11.70 11.84 -23.36
CA SER A 123 10.79 11.83 -22.22
C SER A 123 10.87 10.46 -21.59
N ALA A 124 11.43 10.39 -20.38
CA ALA A 124 11.25 9.28 -19.45
C ALA A 124 9.77 9.23 -19.03
N ALA A 125 8.91 8.82 -19.97
CA ALA A 125 7.50 8.62 -19.77
C ALA A 125 7.32 7.30 -19.04
N PHE A 126 6.96 7.39 -17.77
CA PHE A 126 6.44 6.29 -16.96
C PHE A 126 5.27 5.61 -17.68
N HIS A 127 5.54 4.47 -18.30
CA HIS A 127 4.54 3.44 -18.56
C HIS A 127 4.37 2.64 -17.27
N GLY A 128 3.29 2.87 -16.53
CA GLY A 128 3.04 2.09 -15.33
C GLY A 128 2.00 2.68 -14.41
N PHE A 129 0.78 2.90 -14.90
CA PHE A 129 -0.39 2.97 -14.03
C PHE A 129 -1.70 2.55 -14.72
N ALA A 130 -1.75 2.46 -16.06
CA ALA A 130 -2.86 1.82 -16.77
C ALA A 130 -2.29 1.03 -17.96
N GLY A 131 -2.84 -0.16 -18.20
CA GLY A 131 -2.28 -1.20 -19.08
C GLY A 131 -1.66 -0.72 -20.39
N GLY A 132 -0.44 -1.18 -20.66
CA GLY A 132 0.22 -0.97 -21.94
C GLY A 132 1.73 -1.20 -21.91
N GLY A 133 2.13 -2.46 -22.15
CA GLY A 133 3.34 -2.82 -22.90
C GLY A 133 4.73 -2.57 -22.27
N LEU A 134 5.31 -3.65 -21.72
CA LEU A 134 6.70 -4.11 -21.87
C LEU A 134 7.83 -3.05 -21.85
N ALA A 135 8.24 -2.61 -20.66
CA ALA A 135 9.65 -2.31 -20.40
C ALA A 135 10.00 -2.63 -18.92
N PRO A 136 10.92 -3.57 -18.64
CA PRO A 136 11.30 -3.91 -17.28
C PRO A 136 12.16 -2.79 -16.67
N HIS A 137 11.60 -2.02 -15.75
CA HIS A 137 12.35 -1.01 -15.00
C HIS A 137 13.07 -1.65 -13.80
N ARG A 138 14.41 -1.58 -13.81
CA ARG A 138 15.28 -1.98 -12.71
C ARG A 138 15.42 -0.82 -11.72
N LEU A 139 15.07 -1.03 -10.46
CA LEU A 139 15.47 -0.17 -9.34
C LEU A 139 16.57 -0.93 -8.58
N GLY A 140 17.82 -0.46 -8.66
CA GLY A 140 18.95 -1.12 -7.97
C GLY A 140 19.41 -2.46 -8.58
N GLY A 141 19.15 -2.72 -9.87
CA GLY A 141 19.56 -3.96 -10.54
C GLY A 141 18.62 -5.16 -10.34
N LEU A 142 17.71 -5.08 -9.37
CA LEU A 142 16.65 -6.07 -9.18
C LEU A 142 15.47 -5.76 -10.12
N PRO A 143 14.99 -6.75 -10.91
CA PRO A 143 13.77 -6.59 -11.69
C PRO A 143 12.59 -6.47 -10.71
N LEU A 144 11.97 -5.30 -10.66
CA LEU A 144 10.63 -5.21 -10.09
C LEU A 144 9.69 -5.89 -11.09
N PRO A 145 8.86 -6.87 -10.67
CA PRO A 145 7.90 -7.49 -11.56
C PRO A 145 7.03 -6.40 -12.19
N ALA A 146 6.66 -6.57 -13.47
CA ALA A 146 5.87 -5.61 -14.24
C ALA A 146 4.55 -5.22 -13.53
N ASP A 147 4.12 -6.02 -12.55
CA ASP A 147 2.87 -5.88 -11.84
C ASP A 147 3.06 -5.57 -10.34
N ALA A 148 4.12 -4.84 -9.97
CA ALA A 148 4.35 -4.41 -8.56
C ALA A 148 3.12 -3.71 -7.94
N ALA A 149 2.32 -3.05 -8.78
CA ALA A 149 1.02 -2.48 -8.43
C ALA A 149 -0.01 -3.54 -7.99
N LEU A 150 -0.21 -4.57 -8.82
CA LEU A 150 -1.12 -5.67 -8.54
C LEU A 150 -0.65 -6.47 -7.33
N LEU A 151 0.66 -6.68 -7.23
CA LEU A 151 1.28 -7.34 -6.08
C LEU A 151 0.99 -6.56 -4.78
N SER A 152 1.11 -5.23 -4.80
CA SER A 152 0.76 -4.37 -3.66
C SER A 152 -0.68 -4.61 -3.21
N ILE A 153 -1.64 -4.54 -4.15
CA ILE A 153 -3.07 -4.77 -3.86
C ILE A 153 -3.30 -6.16 -3.27
N ILE A 154 -2.71 -7.20 -3.86
CA ILE A 154 -2.87 -8.57 -3.37
C ILE A 154 -2.33 -8.70 -1.94
N VAL A 155 -1.16 -8.13 -1.65
CA VAL A 155 -0.54 -8.17 -0.32
C VAL A 155 -1.37 -7.39 0.70
N GLU A 156 -1.86 -6.21 0.34
CA GLU A 156 -2.72 -5.37 1.16
C GLU A 156 -4.04 -6.07 1.50
N LEU A 157 -4.73 -6.63 0.49
CA LEU A 157 -5.97 -7.38 0.69
C LEU A 157 -5.74 -8.63 1.54
N LEU A 158 -4.65 -9.36 1.30
CA LEU A 158 -4.28 -10.52 2.10
C LEU A 158 -4.09 -10.12 3.58
N TYR A 159 -3.41 -9.01 3.84
CA TYR A 159 -3.25 -8.50 5.20
C TYR A 159 -4.60 -8.15 5.86
N VAL A 160 -5.50 -7.48 5.12
CA VAL A 160 -6.85 -7.15 5.62
C VAL A 160 -7.63 -8.42 5.97
N VAL A 161 -7.64 -9.43 5.10
CA VAL A 161 -8.32 -10.72 5.34
C VAL A 161 -7.76 -11.42 6.57
N VAL A 162 -6.43 -11.49 6.71
CA VAL A 162 -5.77 -12.08 7.88
C VAL A 162 -6.14 -11.31 9.16
N SER A 163 -6.14 -9.99 9.11
CA SER A 163 -6.48 -9.13 10.25
C SER A 163 -7.92 -9.34 10.71
N LEU A 164 -8.87 -9.36 9.77
CA LEU A 164 -10.28 -9.64 10.07
C LEU A 164 -10.46 -11.04 10.66
N TRP A 165 -9.77 -12.06 10.11
CA TRP A 165 -9.83 -13.40 10.64
C TRP A 165 -9.32 -13.47 12.09
N VAL A 166 -8.14 -12.88 12.37
CA VAL A 166 -7.59 -12.79 13.74
C VAL A 166 -8.54 -12.05 14.68
N LEU A 167 -9.10 -10.92 14.25
CA LEU A 167 -10.02 -10.13 15.07
C LEU A 167 -11.33 -10.88 15.39
N SER A 168 -11.86 -11.65 14.43
CA SER A 168 -13.08 -12.45 14.60
C SER A 168 -12.89 -13.60 15.60
N ARG A 169 -11.69 -14.20 15.62
CA ARG A 169 -11.35 -15.30 16.53
C ARG A 169 -11.04 -14.84 17.96
N THR A 170 -10.89 -13.54 18.18
CA THR A 170 -10.42 -12.97 19.44
C THR A 170 -11.47 -12.10 20.13
N ALA A 171 -12.69 -12.06 19.59
CA ALA A 171 -13.81 -11.37 20.22
C ALA A 171 -14.21 -12.08 21.53
N PRO A 172 -14.38 -11.34 22.65
CA PRO A 172 -15.00 -11.91 23.83
C PRO A 172 -16.41 -12.38 23.45
N ARG A 173 -16.72 -13.62 23.79
CA ARG A 173 -18.07 -14.18 23.66
C ARG A 173 -18.97 -13.65 24.76
#